data_AF-W0RHU9-F1
#
_entry.id   AF-W0RHU9-F1
#
_cell.length_a   1.000
_cell.length_b   1.000
_cell.length_c   1.000
_cell.angle_alpha   90.00
_cell.angle_beta   90.00
_cell.angle_gamma   90.00
#
_symmetry.space_group_name_H-M   'P 1'
#
loop_
_entity.id
_entity.type
_entity.pdbx_description
1 polymer ?
#
loop_
_entity_poly.entity_id
_entity_poly.type
_entity_poly.pdbx_seq_one_letter_code
_entity_poly.pdbx_strand_id
1 'polypeptide(L)'
;MARRFVDARGTEWEVWEVGVRRTLADAPPKTRSTEAPWLCFESATQRRRLAPYPARWHAMSPQELDELCAVARPEPVMRSRTPAPARADARQPRG
;
A
#
# COMPACT_ATOMS: atom_id res chain seq x y z
N MET A 1 -4.53 8.08 2.97
CA MET A 1 -3.40 8.15 3.95
C MET A 1 -2.33 7.15 3.51
N ALA A 2 -1.05 7.36 3.84
CA ALA A 2 0.02 6.41 3.53
C ALA A 2 0.53 5.75 4.82
N ARG A 3 0.81 4.46 4.78
CA ARG A 3 1.37 3.68 5.90
C ARG A 3 2.60 2.93 5.42
N ARG A 4 3.61 2.82 6.27
CA ARG A 4 4.81 2.01 6.01
C ARG A 4 4.75 0.72 6.82
N PHE A 5 5.23 -0.36 6.23
CA PHE A 5 5.44 -1.63 6.90
C PHE A 5 6.65 -2.34 6.31
N VAL A 6 7.19 -3.31 7.04
CA VAL A 6 8.28 -4.17 6.58
C VAL A 6 7.71 -5.56 6.36
N ASP A 7 7.99 -6.14 5.20
CA ASP A 7 7.53 -7.49 4.87
C ASP A 7 8.40 -8.57 5.52
N ALA A 8 8.00 -9.84 5.43
CA ALA A 8 8.71 -10.97 6.06
C ALA A 8 10.17 -11.14 5.58
N ARG A 9 10.51 -10.61 4.41
CA ARG A 9 11.83 -10.61 3.78
C ARG A 9 12.66 -9.37 4.12
N GLY A 10 12.11 -8.44 4.90
CA GLY A 10 12.80 -7.23 5.32
C GLY A 10 12.74 -6.07 4.32
N THR A 11 11.90 -6.13 3.28
CA THR A 11 11.71 -4.97 2.39
C THR A 11 10.74 -3.99 3.03
N GLU A 12 11.08 -2.71 2.99
CA GLU A 12 10.15 -1.65 3.36
C GLU A 12 9.16 -1.41 2.20
N TRP A 13 7.89 -1.38 2.55
CA TRP A 13 6.79 -1.05 1.67
C TRP A 13 6.03 0.14 2.23
N GLU A 14 5.74 1.10 1.36
CA GLU A 14 4.78 2.16 1.60
C GLU A 14 3.48 1.79 0.88
N VAL A 15 2.36 1.82 1.61
CA VAL A 15 1.03 1.47 1.12
C VAL A 15 0.07 2.65 1.25
N TRP A 16 -0.64 2.96 0.18
CA TRP A 16 -1.65 4.01 0.16
C TRP A 16 -2.80 3.69 -0.80
N GLU A 17 -3.96 4.27 -0.50
CA GLU A 17 -5.16 4.21 -1.33
C GLU A 17 -5.04 5.17 -2.53
N VAL A 18 -5.43 4.70 -3.71
CA VAL A 18 -5.48 5.48 -4.96
C VAL A 18 -6.89 5.36 -5.54
N GLY A 19 -7.41 6.46 -6.09
CA GLY A 19 -8.77 6.53 -6.64
C GLY A 19 -9.85 6.82 -5.59
N VAL A 20 -9.52 6.87 -4.29
CA VAL A 20 -10.43 7.37 -3.26
C VAL A 20 -10.46 8.89 -3.34
N ARG A 21 -11.52 9.46 -3.93
CA ARG A 21 -11.82 10.89 -3.78
C ARG A 21 -12.07 11.14 -2.30
N ARG A 22 -11.19 11.92 -1.64
CA ARG A 22 -11.39 12.39 -0.27
C ARG A 22 -12.62 13.29 -0.20
N THR A 23 -13.79 12.69 -0.05
CA THR A 23 -14.93 13.37 0.56
C THR A 23 -15.37 12.50 1.71
N LEU A 24 -14.78 12.80 2.86
CA LEU A 24 -15.30 12.42 4.17
C LEU A 24 -16.58 13.24 4.39
N ALA A 25 -17.66 12.88 3.70
CA ALA A 25 -19.03 13.31 3.98
C ALA A 25 -19.94 12.63 2.95
N ASP A 26 -20.72 11.66 3.42
CA ASP A 26 -22.10 11.43 3.01
C ASP A 26 -22.50 11.90 1.59
N ALA A 27 -22.08 11.17 0.56
CA ALA A 27 -22.68 11.28 -0.77
C ALA A 27 -22.46 9.99 -1.57
N PRO A 28 -23.52 9.38 -2.14
CA PRO A 28 -23.33 8.30 -3.11
C PRO A 28 -22.62 8.87 -4.35
N PRO A 29 -21.53 8.26 -4.84
CA PRO A 29 -20.76 8.83 -5.93
C PRO A 29 -21.53 8.76 -7.26
N LYS A 30 -22.25 9.83 -7.59
CA LYS A 30 -22.77 10.11 -8.93
C LYS A 30 -21.68 10.72 -9.84
N THR A 31 -20.49 10.12 -9.96
CA THR A 31 -19.62 10.43 -11.10
C THR A 31 -18.79 9.23 -11.51
N ARG A 32 -18.95 8.93 -12.80
CA ARG A 32 -18.47 7.83 -13.64
C ARG A 32 -16.93 7.73 -13.76
N SER A 33 -16.20 7.69 -12.65
CA SER A 33 -14.81 7.22 -12.64
C SER A 33 -14.84 5.71 -12.46
N THR A 34 -14.77 4.98 -13.58
CA THR A 34 -14.98 3.51 -13.65
C THR A 34 -13.87 2.69 -13.00
N GLU A 35 -12.76 3.32 -12.59
CA GLU A 35 -11.69 2.63 -11.89
C GLU A 35 -12.05 2.51 -10.40
N ALA A 36 -12.34 1.27 -10.00
CA ALA A 36 -12.52 0.93 -8.59
C ALA A 36 -11.26 1.35 -7.81
N PRO A 37 -11.42 1.92 -6.61
CA PRO A 37 -10.28 2.34 -5.82
C PRO A 37 -9.39 1.12 -5.49
N TRP A 38 -8.09 1.34 -5.42
CA TRP A 38 -7.09 0.28 -5.21
C TRP A 38 -6.03 0.68 -4.18
N LEU A 39 -5.34 -0.31 -3.62
CA LEU A 39 -4.13 -0.07 -2.82
C LEU A 39 -2.91 -0.10 -3.72
N CYS A 40 -2.04 0.88 -3.58
CA CYS A 40 -0.71 0.89 -4.14
C CYS A 40 0.28 0.51 -3.04
N PHE A 41 1.11 -0.50 -3.31
CA PHE A 41 2.26 -0.91 -2.52
C PHE A 41 3.50 -0.53 -3.30
N GLU A 42 4.34 0.31 -2.74
CA GLU A 42 5.61 0.70 -3.35
C GLU A 42 6.75 0.40 -2.39
N SER A 43 7.76 -0.28 -2.93
CA SER A 43 9.04 -0.47 -2.28
C SER A 43 10.12 0.20 -3.13
N ALA A 44 11.37 0.07 -2.68
CA ALA A 44 12.46 0.74 -3.33
C ALA A 44 12.68 0.38 -4.80
N THR A 45 12.29 -0.83 -5.18
CA THR A 45 12.56 -1.42 -6.49
C THR A 45 11.30 -1.93 -7.18
N GLN A 46 10.16 -1.96 -6.49
CA GLN A 46 8.95 -2.59 -6.99
C GLN A 46 7.72 -1.76 -6.64
N ARG A 47 6.74 -1.78 -7.54
CA ARG A 47 5.41 -1.25 -7.28
C ARG A 47 4.40 -2.34 -7.57
N ARG A 48 3.39 -2.45 -6.72
CA ARG A 48 2.30 -3.40 -6.86
C ARG A 48 0.98 -2.71 -6.58
N ARG A 49 -0.08 -3.13 -7.24
CA ARG A 49 -1.43 -2.63 -6.98
C ARG A 49 -2.38 -3.77 -6.63
N LEU A 50 -3.28 -3.51 -5.70
CA LEU A 50 -4.31 -4.45 -5.27
C LEU A 50 -5.69 -3.82 -5.41
N ALA A 51 -6.50 -4.42 -6.28
CA ALA A 51 -7.89 -4.04 -6.51
C ALA A 51 -8.78 -5.30 -6.50
N PRO A 52 -9.91 -5.31 -5.77
CA PRO A 52 -10.37 -4.31 -4.80
C PRO A 52 -9.53 -4.33 -3.51
N TYR A 53 -9.52 -3.23 -2.75
CA TYR A 53 -8.81 -3.18 -1.48
C TYR A 53 -9.72 -3.39 -0.25
N PRO A 54 -9.22 -3.99 0.85
CA PRO A 54 -9.99 -4.14 2.07
C PRO A 54 -10.12 -2.80 2.81
N ALA A 55 -11.35 -2.38 3.16
CA ALA A 55 -11.61 -1.11 3.85
C ALA A 55 -10.84 -0.94 5.17
N ARG A 56 -10.54 -2.05 5.85
CA ARG A 56 -9.81 -2.09 7.13
C ARG A 56 -8.29 -2.25 6.99
N TRP A 57 -7.71 -2.06 5.80
CA TRP A 57 -6.27 -2.19 5.58
C TRP A 57 -5.43 -1.31 6.53
N HIS A 58 -5.96 -0.15 6.93
CA HIS A 58 -5.31 0.73 7.90
C HIS A 58 -5.12 0.10 9.28
N ALA A 59 -6.02 -0.80 9.69
CA ALA A 59 -5.98 -1.48 10.97
C ALA A 59 -5.29 -2.87 10.90
N MET A 60 -4.96 -3.33 9.70
CA MET A 60 -4.31 -4.62 9.49
C MET A 60 -2.88 -4.65 10.01
N SER A 61 -2.42 -5.83 10.39
CA SER A 61 -1.06 -6.08 10.84
C SER A 61 -0.07 -6.03 9.66
N PRO A 62 1.24 -5.82 9.91
CA PRO A 62 2.26 -5.90 8.87
C PRO A 62 2.24 -7.24 8.10
N GLN A 63 1.90 -8.35 8.80
CA GLN A 63 1.75 -9.67 8.19
C GLN A 63 0.57 -9.74 7.21
N GLU A 64 -0.59 -9.17 7.57
CA GLU A 64 -1.73 -9.09 6.67
C GLU A 64 -1.43 -8.18 5.47
N LEU A 65 -0.70 -7.08 5.67
CA LEU A 65 -0.25 -6.20 4.58
C LEU A 65 0.75 -6.90 3.65
N ASP A 66 1.61 -7.76 4.18
CA ASP A 66 2.51 -8.62 3.40
C ASP A 66 1.72 -9.62 2.53
N GLU A 67 0.74 -10.32 3.10
CA GLU A 67 -0.13 -11.22 2.34
C GLU A 67 -0.85 -10.48 1.19
N LEU A 68 -1.37 -9.28 1.46
CA LEU A 68 -1.99 -8.42 0.46
C LEU A 68 -1.00 -7.97 -0.63
N CYS A 69 0.23 -7.64 -0.25
CA CYS A 69 1.30 -7.28 -1.18
C CYS A 69 1.75 -8.47 -2.06
N ALA A 70 1.73 -9.68 -1.49
CA ALA A 70 2.08 -10.91 -2.18
C ALA A 70 1.10 -11.24 -3.30
N VAL A 71 -0.21 -11.02 -3.08
CA VAL A 71 -1.26 -11.23 -4.08
C VAL A 71 -1.49 -10.02 -5.00
N ALA A 72 -0.90 -8.87 -4.68
CA ALA A 72 -1.00 -7.65 -5.49
C ALA A 72 -0.32 -7.81 -6.85
N ARG A 73 -0.91 -7.21 -7.89
CA ARG A 73 -0.40 -7.25 -9.26
C ARG A 73 0.84 -6.38 -9.38
N PRO A 74 1.97 -6.87 -9.91
CA PRO A 74 3.14 -6.05 -10.15
C PRO A 74 2.82 -5.01 -11.22
N GLU A 75 3.19 -3.76 -10.95
CA GLU A 75 3.05 -2.63 -11.85
C GLU A 75 4.43 -2.11 -12.26
N PRO A 76 4.60 -1.67 -13.51
CA PRO A 76 5.86 -1.09 -13.95
C PRO A 76 6.17 0.14 -13.12
N VAL A 77 7.33 0.12 -12.46
CA VAL A 77 7.87 1.27 -11.73
C VAL A 77 8.34 2.29 -12.77
N MET A 78 7.44 3.18 -13.19
CA MET A 78 7.88 4.40 -13.86
C MET A 78 8.71 5.16 -12.83
N ARG A 79 10.02 5.24 -13.08
CA ARG A 79 11.08 5.85 -12.26
C ARG A 79 10.61 7.15 -11.58
N SER A 80 9.95 7.05 -10.44
CA SER A 80 9.33 8.18 -9.76
C SER A 80 9.68 8.08 -8.29
N ARG A 81 10.60 8.94 -7.89
CA ARG A 81 11.07 9.23 -6.52
C ARG A 81 11.90 8.14 -5.86
N THR A 82 13.20 8.41 -5.83
CA THR A 82 14.22 7.76 -5.02
C THR A 82 13.70 7.49 -3.60
N PRO A 83 13.54 6.22 -3.20
CA PRO A 83 13.43 5.84 -1.81
C PRO A 83 14.82 6.02 -1.20
N ALA A 84 14.89 6.83 -0.14
CA ALA A 84 16.11 7.05 0.64
C ALA A 84 16.69 5.70 1.10
N PRO A 85 18.02 5.56 1.24
CA PRO A 85 18.62 4.31 1.66
C PRO A 85 18.04 3.91 3.03
N ALA A 86 17.28 2.81 3.02
CA ALA A 86 16.77 2.16 4.20
C ALA A 86 17.97 1.78 5.09
N ARG A 87 18.26 2.59 6.10
CA ARG A 87 19.12 2.15 7.18
C ARG A 87 18.33 1.08 7.93
N ALA A 88 18.88 -0.12 7.88
CA ALA A 88 18.60 -1.21 8.78
C ALA A 88 18.49 -0.70 10.22
N ASP A 89 17.29 -0.73 10.79
CA ASP A 89 17.07 -1.03 12.21
C ASP A 89 15.56 -1.18 12.46
N ALA A 90 15.09 -2.40 12.71
CA ALA A 90 13.94 -2.72 13.57
C ALA A 90 13.63 -4.22 13.50
N ARG A 91 14.64 -5.03 13.86
CA ARG A 91 14.35 -6.32 14.49
C ARG A 91 13.71 -5.98 15.83
N GLN A 92 12.39 -5.94 15.90
CA GLN A 92 11.71 -5.95 17.20
C GLN A 92 11.64 -7.41 17.67
N PRO A 93 12.39 -7.81 18.72
CA PRO A 93 12.13 -9.08 19.38
C PRO A 93 10.79 -8.96 20.10
N ARG A 94 9.83 -9.84 19.79
CA ARG A 94 8.71 -10.09 20.70
C ARG A 94 9.29 -10.69 21.98
N GLY A 95 9.24 -9.94 23.07
CA GLY A 95 9.43 -10.44 24.43
C GLY A 95 8.19 -11.16 24.93
#